data_AF-A0A3B5PXS9-F1
#
_entry.id   AF-A0A3B5PXS9-F1
#
_cell.length_a   1.000
_cell.length_b   1.000
_cell.length_c   1.000
_cell.angle_alpha   90.00
_cell.angle_beta   90.00
_cell.angle_gamma   90.00
#
_symmetry.space_group_name_H-M   'P 1'
#
loop_
_entity.id
_entity.type
_entity.pdbx_description
1 polymer ?
#
loop_
_entity_poly.entity_id
_entity_poly.type
_entity_poly.pdbx_seq_one_letter_code
_entity_poly.pdbx_strand_id
1 'polypeptide(L)'
;MKLVAFCLLALCCCTLAMPAPMKTSSIRKLRETLFELRKFNDTLTSMDKTEKRVNMLPKNTEQECGCLSALKCFEEGVSTFSHTMQQIKLFRSLRNKLTISGLQFCAKDSTPSCSECKTHPTESVDEFLNQLESLLQMVKSLFCLIALFTSKVYLYAFILLQ
;
A
#
# COMPACT_ATOMS: atom_id res chain seq x y z
N MET A 1 4.88 31.79 20.05
CA MET A 1 5.36 31.46 18.68
C MET A 1 6.32 30.25 18.62
N LYS A 2 6.83 29.72 19.74
CA LYS A 2 7.73 28.54 19.74
C LYS A 2 7.03 27.25 19.30
N LEU A 3 5.76 27.05 19.67
CA LEU A 3 4.95 25.86 19.32
C LEU A 3 4.81 25.61 17.82
N VAL A 4 4.70 26.67 17.00
CA VAL A 4 4.55 26.54 15.54
C VAL A 4 5.85 26.05 14.90
N ALA A 5 7.00 26.56 15.34
CA ALA A 5 8.31 26.06 14.89
C ALA A 5 8.53 24.60 15.31
N PHE A 6 8.07 24.21 16.52
CA PHE A 6 8.10 22.82 16.98
C PHE A 6 7.18 21.89 16.18
N CYS A 7 5.99 22.35 15.77
CA CYS A 7 5.09 21.58 14.90
C CYS A 7 5.68 21.40 13.48
N LEU A 8 6.31 22.44 12.93
CA LEU A 8 6.98 22.36 11.63
C LEU A 8 8.22 21.47 11.68
N LEU A 9 8.98 21.51 12.79
CA LEU A 9 10.08 20.59 13.04
C LEU A 9 9.60 19.15 13.22
N ALA A 10 8.50 18.90 13.92
CA ALA A 10 7.93 17.56 14.04
C ALA A 10 7.47 16.99 12.69
N LEU A 11 6.80 17.80 11.85
CA LEU A 11 6.46 17.46 10.47
C LEU A 11 7.71 17.21 9.60
N CYS A 12 8.79 17.96 9.83
CA CYS A 12 10.06 17.78 9.15
C CYS A 12 10.81 16.53 9.63
N CYS A 13 10.77 16.21 10.93
CA CYS A 13 11.40 15.05 11.54
C CYS A 13 10.71 13.72 11.17
N CYS A 14 9.42 13.74 10.81
CA CYS A 14 8.76 12.59 10.16
C CYS A 14 9.42 12.18 8.84
N THR A 15 10.20 13.05 8.20
CA THR A 15 10.95 12.72 6.98
C THR A 15 12.38 12.22 7.22
N LEU A 16 12.94 12.44 8.42
CA LEU A 16 14.37 12.27 8.69
C LEU A 16 14.71 11.28 9.81
N ALA A 17 13.85 11.10 10.81
CA ALA A 17 14.09 10.17 11.91
C ALA A 17 13.29 8.87 11.69
N MET A 18 13.90 7.91 11.00
CA MET A 18 13.36 6.56 10.86
C MET A 18 13.94 5.63 11.94
N PRO A 19 13.13 5.15 12.90
CA PRO A 19 13.45 3.94 13.65
C PRO A 19 13.00 2.70 12.85
N ALA A 20 13.89 1.73 12.65
CA ALA A 20 13.64 0.48 11.92
C ALA A 20 13.18 -0.64 12.91
N PRO A 21 12.49 -1.73 12.47
CA PRO A 21 12.84 -2.53 11.29
C PRO A 21 11.65 -2.81 10.36
N MET A 22 11.25 -1.82 9.57
CA MET A 22 10.94 -2.09 8.15
C MET A 22 12.04 -1.46 7.33
N LYS A 23 12.64 -2.23 6.41
CA LYS A 23 13.75 -1.75 5.60
C LYS A 23 13.24 -0.55 4.80
N THR A 24 13.90 0.60 4.95
CA THR A 24 13.64 1.86 4.21
C THR A 24 13.46 1.64 2.70
N SER A 25 14.14 0.62 2.17
CA SER A 25 13.99 0.13 0.79
C SER A 25 12.59 -0.37 0.43
N SER A 26 11.85 -1.00 1.34
CA SER A 26 10.48 -1.49 1.13
C SER A 26 9.48 -0.35 1.01
N ILE A 27 9.65 0.70 1.82
CA ILE A 27 8.85 1.92 1.75
C ILE A 27 9.08 2.63 0.42
N ARG A 28 10.35 2.77 0.02
CA ARG A 28 10.69 3.35 -1.28
C ARG A 28 10.07 2.53 -2.41
N LYS A 29 10.14 1.20 -2.31
CA LYS A 29 9.56 0.30 -3.30
C LYS A 29 8.05 0.48 -3.42
N LEU A 30 7.31 0.52 -2.31
CA LEU A 30 5.86 0.75 -2.33
C LEU A 30 5.48 2.09 -2.97
N ARG A 31 6.28 3.14 -2.74
CA ARG A 31 6.09 4.44 -3.41
C ARG A 31 6.32 4.33 -4.91
N GLU A 32 7.33 3.59 -5.35
CA GLU A 32 7.56 3.29 -6.77
C GLU A 32 6.38 2.48 -7.34
N THR A 33 5.85 1.49 -6.61
CA THR A 33 4.68 0.71 -7.02
C THR A 33 3.44 1.57 -7.20
N LEU A 34 3.16 2.49 -6.26
CA LEU A 34 2.08 3.48 -6.38
C LEU A 34 2.25 4.38 -7.60
N PHE A 35 3.47 4.76 -7.92
CA PHE A 35 3.75 5.58 -9.09
C PHE A 35 3.51 4.81 -10.39
N GLU A 36 3.94 3.55 -10.48
CA GLU A 36 3.64 2.69 -11.63
C GLU A 36 2.12 2.42 -11.75
N LEU A 37 1.40 2.31 -10.63
CA LEU A 37 -0.06 2.16 -10.63
C LEU A 37 -0.75 3.37 -11.26
N ARG A 38 -0.34 4.58 -10.90
CA ARG A 38 -0.89 5.82 -11.46
C ARG A 38 -0.63 5.92 -12.96
N LYS A 39 0.61 5.62 -13.38
CA LYS A 39 0.95 5.57 -14.81
C LYS A 39 0.13 4.54 -15.56
N PHE A 40 -0.10 3.38 -14.97
CA PHE A 40 -0.96 2.36 -15.57
C PHE A 40 -2.40 2.86 -15.70
N ASN A 41 -2.95 3.50 -14.66
CA ASN A 41 -4.28 4.12 -14.70
C ASN A 41 -4.39 5.16 -15.83
N ASP A 42 -3.38 6.01 -16.00
CA ASP A 42 -3.35 7.04 -17.05
C ASP A 42 -3.30 6.44 -18.47
N THR A 43 -2.77 5.22 -18.62
CA THR A 43 -2.74 4.53 -19.93
C THR A 43 -4.00 3.76 -20.28
N LEU A 44 -4.91 3.57 -19.32
CA LEU A 44 -6.16 2.88 -19.60
C LEU A 44 -7.10 3.81 -20.35
N THR A 45 -7.66 3.31 -21.45
CA THR A 45 -8.67 4.05 -22.20
C THR A 45 -9.99 4.08 -21.43
N SER A 46 -10.86 5.05 -21.73
CA SER A 46 -12.23 5.08 -21.18
C SER A 46 -13.01 3.80 -21.51
N MET A 47 -12.71 3.17 -22.65
CA MET A 47 -13.30 1.91 -23.09
C MET A 47 -12.81 0.75 -22.20
N ASP A 48 -11.50 0.66 -21.93
CA ASP A 48 -10.95 -0.34 -20.99
C ASP A 48 -11.57 -0.23 -19.60
N LYS A 49 -11.85 0.99 -19.13
CA LYS A 49 -12.45 1.23 -17.82
C LYS A 49 -13.93 0.83 -17.73
N THR A 50 -14.66 0.93 -18.84
CA THR A 50 -16.12 0.75 -18.87
C THR A 50 -16.50 -0.70 -19.15
N GLU A 51 -15.81 -1.36 -20.07
CA GLU A 51 -16.17 -2.70 -20.53
C GLU A 51 -15.54 -3.80 -19.69
N LYS A 52 -14.35 -3.54 -19.14
CA LYS A 52 -13.61 -4.56 -18.43
C LYS A 52 -14.08 -4.66 -16.98
N ARG A 53 -14.22 -5.90 -16.54
CA ARG A 53 -14.45 -6.23 -15.13
C ARG A 53 -13.36 -7.17 -14.66
N VAL A 54 -12.89 -6.95 -13.44
CA VAL A 54 -11.79 -7.72 -12.87
C VAL A 54 -12.29 -8.43 -11.61
N ASN A 55 -12.00 -9.73 -11.52
CA ASN A 55 -12.28 -10.49 -10.31
C ASN A 55 -11.44 -9.92 -9.17
N MET A 56 -12.09 -9.52 -8.08
CA MET A 56 -11.40 -8.88 -6.99
C MET A 56 -12.07 -9.14 -5.64
N LEU A 57 -11.24 -9.23 -4.59
CA LEU A 57 -11.70 -9.31 -3.20
C LEU A 57 -12.73 -8.21 -2.89
N PRO A 58 -13.87 -8.53 -2.25
CA PRO A 58 -14.86 -7.55 -1.84
C PRO A 58 -14.27 -6.50 -0.90
N LYS A 59 -14.80 -5.27 -0.95
CA LYS A 59 -14.46 -4.20 0.01
C LYS A 59 -14.50 -4.72 1.45
N ASN A 60 -13.49 -4.37 2.24
CA ASN A 60 -13.31 -4.75 3.66
C ASN A 60 -12.85 -6.20 3.93
N THR A 61 -12.61 -7.03 2.91
CA THR A 61 -12.06 -8.39 3.11
C THR A 61 -10.55 -8.42 3.30
N GLU A 62 -9.84 -7.30 3.11
CA GLU A 62 -8.42 -7.16 3.51
C GLU A 62 -8.20 -7.48 5.00
N GLN A 63 -9.24 -7.22 5.81
CA GLN A 63 -9.26 -7.52 7.22
C GLN A 63 -9.53 -9.00 7.51
N GLU A 64 -10.15 -9.75 6.59
CA GLU A 64 -10.40 -11.20 6.74
C GLU A 64 -9.26 -12.04 6.18
N CYS A 65 -8.71 -11.63 5.03
CA CYS A 65 -7.76 -12.41 4.23
C CYS A 65 -6.29 -11.97 4.29
N GLY A 66 -6.04 -10.76 4.80
CA GLY A 66 -4.71 -10.18 4.88
C GLY A 66 -4.20 -9.61 3.55
N CYS A 67 -3.24 -8.69 3.65
CA CYS A 67 -2.76 -7.91 2.50
C CYS A 67 -2.05 -8.72 1.43
N LEU A 68 -1.37 -9.81 1.79
CA LEU A 68 -0.64 -10.64 0.82
C LEU A 68 -1.57 -11.45 -0.07
N SER A 69 -2.70 -11.91 0.49
CA SER A 69 -3.74 -12.60 -0.27
C SER A 69 -4.43 -11.61 -1.21
N ALA A 70 -4.76 -10.40 -0.74
CA ALA A 70 -5.28 -9.33 -1.58
C ALA A 70 -4.32 -8.97 -2.71
N LEU A 71 -3.02 -8.81 -2.42
CA LEU A 71 -1.98 -8.52 -3.42
C LEU A 71 -1.94 -9.56 -4.55
N LYS A 72 -2.08 -10.86 -4.22
CA LYS A 72 -2.14 -11.91 -5.26
C LYS A 72 -3.34 -11.72 -6.20
N CYS A 73 -4.51 -11.37 -5.67
CA CYS A 73 -5.67 -11.10 -6.52
C CYS A 73 -5.50 -9.85 -7.37
N PHE A 74 -4.81 -8.83 -6.87
CA PHE A 74 -4.41 -7.70 -7.69
C PHE A 74 -3.42 -8.08 -8.79
N GLU A 75 -2.45 -8.96 -8.52
CA GLU A 75 -1.52 -9.46 -9.53
C GLU A 75 -2.26 -10.20 -10.65
N GLU A 76 -3.18 -11.09 -10.30
CA GLU A 76 -4.03 -11.79 -11.27
C GLU A 76 -4.90 -10.80 -12.05
N GLY A 77 -5.50 -9.84 -11.37
CA GLY A 77 -6.30 -8.79 -12.00
C GLY A 77 -5.51 -7.96 -13.02
N VAL A 78 -4.33 -7.46 -12.63
CA VAL A 78 -3.42 -6.71 -13.52
C VAL A 78 -2.98 -7.57 -14.70
N SER A 79 -2.82 -8.89 -14.52
CA SER A 79 -2.42 -9.80 -15.60
C SER A 79 -3.47 -9.94 -16.70
N THR A 80 -4.74 -9.64 -16.41
CA THR A 80 -5.81 -9.67 -17.42
C THR A 80 -5.73 -8.51 -18.41
N PHE A 81 -5.05 -7.41 -18.07
CA PHE A 81 -4.90 -6.23 -18.92
C PHE A 81 -3.92 -6.46 -20.06
N SER A 82 -4.15 -5.75 -21.17
CA SER A 82 -3.28 -5.75 -22.33
C SER A 82 -1.83 -5.52 -21.90
N HIS A 83 -0.89 -6.24 -22.51
CA HIS A 83 0.53 -6.20 -22.19
C HIS A 83 1.19 -4.88 -22.63
N THR A 84 0.76 -3.77 -22.03
CA THR A 84 1.43 -2.48 -22.17
C THR A 84 2.68 -2.46 -21.32
N MET A 85 3.62 -1.59 -21.68
CA MET A 85 4.85 -1.40 -20.89
C MET A 85 4.53 -1.03 -19.43
N GLN A 86 3.48 -0.24 -19.20
CA GLN A 86 3.02 0.22 -17.90
C GLN A 86 2.40 -0.93 -17.10
N GLN A 87 1.59 -1.78 -17.73
CA GLN A 87 1.06 -2.99 -17.13
C GLN A 87 2.18 -3.93 -16.65
N ILE A 88 3.18 -4.16 -17.50
CA ILE A 88 4.33 -5.04 -17.18
C ILE A 88 5.14 -4.46 -16.01
N LYS A 89 5.37 -3.14 -16.01
CA LYS A 89 6.09 -2.46 -14.92
C LYS A 89 5.33 -2.53 -13.60
N LEU A 90 4.02 -2.27 -13.62
CA LEU A 90 3.18 -2.40 -12.44
C LEU A 90 3.20 -3.84 -11.92
N PHE A 91 2.95 -4.82 -12.78
CA PHE A 91 2.96 -6.24 -12.41
C PHE A 91 4.29 -6.68 -11.78
N ARG A 92 5.42 -6.30 -12.40
CA ARG A 92 6.76 -6.59 -11.85
C ARG A 92 7.00 -5.86 -10.51
N SER A 93 6.44 -4.67 -10.34
CA SER A 93 6.56 -3.88 -9.11
C SER A 93 5.76 -4.49 -7.97
N LEU A 94 4.55 -5.02 -8.26
CA LEU A 94 3.71 -5.73 -7.28
C LEU A 94 4.40 -7.00 -6.78
N ARG A 95 4.97 -7.80 -7.69
CA ARG A 95 5.71 -9.05 -7.36
C ARG A 95 7.08 -8.83 -6.74
N ASN A 96 7.51 -7.58 -6.56
CA ASN A 96 8.84 -7.31 -6.01
C ASN A 96 8.90 -7.74 -4.55
N LYS A 97 9.97 -8.42 -4.14
CA LYS A 97 10.18 -8.87 -2.76
C LYS A 97 10.06 -7.72 -1.74
N LEU A 98 10.52 -6.52 -2.10
CA LEU A 98 10.42 -5.35 -1.23
C LEU A 98 8.99 -4.83 -1.09
N THR A 99 8.16 -4.96 -2.12
CA THR A 99 6.73 -4.64 -2.06
C THR A 99 6.02 -5.63 -1.14
N ILE A 100 6.28 -6.93 -1.31
CA ILE A 100 5.75 -8.01 -0.48
C ILE A 100 6.16 -7.82 0.99
N SER A 101 7.45 -7.59 1.26
CA SER A 101 7.94 -7.27 2.61
C SER A 101 7.30 -5.99 3.17
N GLY A 102 7.00 -5.03 2.29
CA GLY A 102 6.29 -3.79 2.63
C GLY A 102 4.86 -4.01 3.12
N LEU A 103 4.22 -5.12 2.76
CA LEU A 103 2.84 -5.47 3.13
C LEU A 103 2.76 -6.57 4.18
N GLN A 104 3.90 -7.01 4.71
CA GLN A 104 3.98 -8.11 5.67
C GLN A 104 3.34 -7.76 7.03
N PHE A 105 3.23 -6.48 7.39
CA PHE A 105 2.63 -6.04 8.65
C PHE A 105 1.12 -6.37 8.78
N CYS A 106 0.45 -6.62 7.64
CA CYS A 106 -0.94 -7.04 7.57
C CYS A 106 -1.08 -8.43 6.92
N ALA A 107 -0.01 -9.23 6.97
CA ALA A 107 -0.10 -10.66 6.77
C ALA A 107 -0.76 -11.29 8.00
N LYS A 108 -1.81 -12.10 7.80
CA LYS A 108 -2.38 -12.93 8.85
C LYS A 108 -1.68 -14.29 8.83
N ASP A 109 -1.05 -14.67 9.94
CA ASP A 109 -0.35 -15.95 10.10
C ASP A 109 -1.32 -17.15 10.21
N SER A 110 -2.60 -16.89 10.49
CA SER A 110 -3.66 -17.89 10.58
C SER A 110 -4.63 -17.72 9.40
N THR A 111 -4.48 -18.56 8.38
CA THR A 111 -5.40 -18.70 7.25
C THR A 111 -6.82 -19.06 7.72
N PRO A 112 -7.85 -18.22 7.53
CA PRO A 112 -9.01 -18.71 6.79
C PRO A 112 -8.53 -18.93 5.35
N SER A 113 -8.89 -20.05 4.74
CA SER A 113 -8.64 -20.28 3.33
C SER A 113 -9.30 -19.16 2.53
N CYS A 114 -8.55 -18.14 2.17
CA CYS A 114 -9.01 -17.13 1.23
C CYS A 114 -9.38 -17.85 -0.05
N SER A 115 -10.66 -17.79 -0.38
CA SER A 115 -11.17 -18.38 -1.61
C SER A 115 -10.41 -17.80 -2.80
N GLU A 116 -10.23 -18.61 -3.84
CA GLU A 116 -9.49 -18.22 -5.04
C GLU A 116 -10.02 -16.89 -5.59
N CYS A 117 -9.13 -16.05 -6.12
CA CYS A 117 -9.47 -14.72 -6.65
C CYS A 117 -10.65 -14.77 -7.64
N LYS A 118 -10.80 -15.87 -8.37
CA LYS A 118 -11.87 -16.13 -9.36
C LYS A 118 -13.26 -16.37 -8.77
N THR A 119 -13.38 -16.69 -7.49
CA THR A 119 -14.68 -16.89 -6.84
C THR A 119 -15.27 -15.58 -6.31
N HIS A 120 -14.51 -14.49 -6.37
CA HIS A 120 -14.92 -13.18 -5.89
C HIS A 120 -15.68 -12.40 -6.97
N PRO A 121 -16.52 -11.43 -6.59
CA PRO A 121 -17.28 -10.64 -7.55
C PRO A 121 -16.39 -9.85 -8.51
N THR A 122 -16.94 -9.56 -9.68
CA THR A 122 -16.29 -8.80 -10.74
C THR A 122 -16.57 -7.31 -10.56
N GLU A 123 -15.54 -6.55 -10.19
CA GLU A 123 -15.61 -5.11 -9.96
C GLU A 123 -15.22 -4.31 -11.21
N SER A 124 -15.60 -3.02 -11.24
CA SER A 124 -15.14 -2.10 -12.28
C SER A 124 -13.63 -1.87 -12.16
N VAL A 125 -13.00 -1.47 -13.27
CA VAL A 125 -11.56 -1.18 -13.27
C VAL A 125 -11.20 -0.04 -12.31
N ASP A 126 -12.01 1.02 -12.26
CA ASP A 126 -11.74 2.14 -11.35
C ASP A 126 -11.81 1.71 -9.89
N GLU A 127 -12.78 0.87 -9.55
CA GLU A 127 -12.92 0.33 -8.19
C GLU A 127 -11.74 -0.57 -7.83
N PHE A 128 -11.34 -1.45 -8.75
CA PHE A 128 -10.13 -2.27 -8.62
C PHE A 128 -8.87 -1.42 -8.37
N LEU A 129 -8.66 -0.37 -9.16
CA LEU A 129 -7.49 0.51 -9.03
C LEU A 129 -7.50 1.30 -7.72
N ASN A 130 -8.67 1.79 -7.31
CA ASN A 130 -8.83 2.52 -6.05
C ASN A 130 -8.50 1.64 -4.85
N GLN A 131 -8.94 0.39 -4.86
CA GLN A 131 -8.62 -0.54 -3.77
C GLN A 131 -7.13 -0.91 -3.76
N LEU A 132 -6.51 -1.11 -4.93
CA LEU A 132 -5.06 -1.35 -5.00
C LEU A 132 -4.28 -0.14 -4.47
N GLU A 133 -4.70 1.06 -4.83
CA GLU A 133 -4.09 2.28 -4.29
C GLU A 133 -4.27 2.36 -2.78
N SER A 134 -5.47 2.07 -2.26
CA SER A 134 -5.75 2.05 -0.82
C SER A 134 -4.82 1.08 -0.07
N LEU A 135 -4.72 -0.18 -0.54
CA LEU A 135 -3.83 -1.19 0.04
C LEU A 135 -2.37 -0.71 0.11
N LEU A 136 -1.87 -0.14 -0.98
CA LEU A 136 -0.50 0.39 -1.07
C LEU A 136 -0.32 1.67 -0.25
N GLN A 137 -1.38 2.45 -0.01
CA GLN A 137 -1.38 3.67 0.78
C GLN A 137 -1.54 3.43 2.29
N MET A 138 -2.21 2.36 2.73
CA MET A 138 -2.35 2.01 4.16
C MET A 138 -0.98 1.98 4.86
N VAL A 139 0.03 1.55 4.11
CA VAL A 139 1.42 1.54 4.55
C VAL A 139 1.92 2.95 4.95
N LYS A 140 1.58 3.98 4.17
CA LYS A 140 1.97 5.37 4.48
C LYS A 140 1.33 5.88 5.78
N SER A 141 0.05 5.54 6.01
CA SER A 141 -0.71 6.02 7.17
C SER A 141 -0.21 5.40 8.48
N LEU A 142 0.07 4.08 8.46
CA LEU A 142 0.63 3.38 9.63
C LEU A 142 2.01 3.94 10.01
N PHE A 143 2.85 4.26 9.02
CA PHE A 143 4.16 4.87 9.26
C PHE A 143 4.08 6.29 9.84
N CYS A 144 3.11 7.10 9.39
CA CYS A 144 2.87 8.42 9.95
C CYS A 144 2.47 8.32 11.42
N LEU A 145 1.56 7.40 11.75
CA LEU A 145 1.15 7.10 13.13
C LEU A 145 2.32 6.63 13.98
N ILE A 146 3.12 5.67 13.52
CA ILE A 146 4.29 5.17 14.27
C ILE A 146 5.32 6.28 14.52
N ALA A 147 5.59 7.13 13.52
CA ALA A 147 6.49 8.27 13.67
C ALA A 147 5.98 9.31 14.68
N LEU A 148 4.66 9.55 14.72
CA LEU A 148 4.04 10.43 15.72
C LEU A 148 4.10 9.83 17.14
N PHE A 149 3.91 8.52 17.29
CA PHE A 149 4.01 7.85 18.59
C PHE A 149 5.45 7.79 19.11
N THR A 150 6.43 7.45 18.27
CA THR A 150 7.84 7.47 18.70
C THR A 150 8.27 8.88 19.09
N SER A 151 7.90 9.90 18.33
CA SER A 151 8.18 11.30 18.68
C SER A 151 7.61 11.70 20.06
N LYS A 152 6.38 11.27 20.39
CA LYS A 152 5.79 11.52 21.73
C LYS A 152 6.48 10.73 22.84
N VAL A 153 6.84 9.47 22.62
CA VAL A 153 7.53 8.63 23.63
C VAL A 153 8.92 9.21 23.93
N TYR A 154 9.66 9.66 22.91
CA TYR A 154 10.94 10.35 23.11
C TYR A 154 10.78 11.67 23.86
N LEU A 155 9.69 12.41 23.62
CA LEU A 155 9.40 13.65 24.36
C LEU A 155 9.12 13.39 25.85
N TYR A 156 8.33 12.37 26.17
CA TYR A 156 8.07 11.97 27.56
C TYR A 156 9.32 11.43 28.26
N ALA A 157 10.14 10.64 27.56
CA ALA A 157 11.41 10.16 28.11
C ALA A 157 12.42 11.30 28.35
N PHE A 158 12.44 12.32 27.48
CA PHE A 158 13.32 13.48 27.64
C PHE A 158 12.87 14.41 28.78
N ILE A 159 11.56 14.56 28.99
CA ILE A 159 11.01 15.35 30.10
C ILE A 159 11.23 14.65 31.46
N LEU A 160 11.22 13.32 31.51
CA LEU A 160 11.48 12.55 32.73
C LEU A 160 12.97 12.44 33.11
N LEU A 161 13.88 12.81 32.21
CA LEU A 161 15.33 12.80 32.44
C LEU A 161 15.92 14.19 32.79
N GLN A 162 15.09 15.23 32.92
CA GLN A 162 15.46 16.55 33.46
C GLN A 162 14.88 16.73 34.86
#